data_AF-A0A8T3RVE7-F1
#
_entry.id   AF-A0A8T3RVE7-F1
#
_cell.length_a   1.000
_cell.length_b   1.000
_cell.length_c   1.000
_cell.angle_alpha   90.00
_cell.angle_beta   90.00
_cell.angle_gamma   90.00
#
_symmetry.space_group_name_H-M   'P 1'
#
loop_
_entity.id
_entity.type
_entity.pdbx_description
1 polymer ?
#
loop_
_entity_poly.entity_id
_entity_poly.type
_entity_poly.pdbx_seq_one_letter_code
_entity_poly.pdbx_strand_id
1 'polypeptide(L)' 'MTSSKAKQKIVCVLYDDPVDGYPPKYARDDIPKLSRYPDGQTLPTPSAIDFTPGELLGCVSGELG' A
#
# COMPACT_ATOMS: atom_id res chain seq x y z
N MET A 1 22.51 24.66 4.31
CA MET A 1 21.11 24.98 3.98
C MET A 1 20.22 23.94 4.63
N THR A 2 19.85 24.14 5.90
CA THR A 2 18.91 23.28 6.61
C THR A 2 17.49 23.74 6.27
N SER A 3 16.88 23.10 5.29
CA SER A 3 15.46 23.32 5.00
C SER A 3 14.65 22.79 6.19
N SER A 4 13.97 23.69 6.90
CA SER A 4 12.95 23.34 7.89
C SER A 4 11.88 22.48 7.22
N LYS A 5 11.67 21.26 7.70
CA LYS A 5 10.66 20.33 7.18
C LYS A 5 9.28 20.93 7.48
N ALA A 6 8.69 21.63 6.51
CA ALA A 6 7.33 22.14 6.63
C ALA A 6 6.38 20.95 6.86
N LYS A 7 5.56 21.01 7.92
CA LYS A 7 4.57 19.97 8.21
C LYS A 7 3.48 20.03 7.15
N GLN A 8 3.51 19.13 6.17
CA GLN A 8 2.42 18.98 5.20
C GLN A 8 1.32 18.11 5.79
N LYS A 9 0.07 18.44 5.47
CA LYS A 9 -1.10 17.59 5.76
C LYS A 9 -1.42 16.80 4.51
N ILE A 10 -1.42 15.48 4.64
CA ILE A 10 -1.89 14.57 3.58
C ILE A 10 -3.29 14.13 3.99
N VAL A 11 -4.26 14.34 3.10
CA VAL A 11 -5.63 13.82 3.26
C VAL A 11 -5.78 12.72 2.22
N CYS A 12 -5.94 11.48 2.67
CA CYS A 12 -6.14 10.32 1.82
C CYS A 12 -7.61 9.90 1.90
N VAL A 13 -8.26 9.72 0.74
CA VAL A 13 -9.64 9.28 0.66
C VAL A 13 -9.66 7.87 0.09
N LEU A 14 -10.20 6.93 0.86
CA LEU A 14 -10.23 5.50 0.59
C LEU A 14 -11.67 4.99 0.72
N TYR A 15 -11.94 3.79 0.21
CA TYR A 15 -13.26 3.16 0.36
C TYR A 15 -13.44 2.59 1.77
N ASP A 16 -14.70 2.37 2.17
CA ASP A 16 -15.02 1.79 3.48
C ASP A 16 -14.43 0.38 3.64
N ASP A 17 -14.21 -0.02 4.88
CA ASP A 17 -13.76 -1.38 5.21
C ASP A 17 -14.80 -2.45 4.80
N PRO A 18 -14.39 -3.72 4.64
CA PRO A 18 -15.33 -4.80 4.36
C PRO A 18 -16.45 -4.87 5.41
N VAL A 19 -17.67 -5.17 4.97
CA VAL A 19 -18.85 -5.24 5.86
C VAL A 19 -18.71 -6.26 6.99
N ASP A 20 -17.91 -7.30 6.78
CA ASP A 20 -17.60 -8.34 7.76
C ASP A 20 -16.39 -8.00 8.65
N GLY A 21 -15.79 -6.82 8.48
CA GLY A 21 -14.66 -6.30 9.27
C GLY A 21 -13.30 -6.35 8.55
N TYR A 22 -12.29 -5.74 9.21
CA TYR A 22 -10.90 -5.71 8.77
C TYR A 22 -9.98 -6.31 9.86
N PRO A 23 -8.97 -7.14 9.51
CA PRO A 23 -8.66 -7.61 8.16
C PRO A 23 -9.67 -8.65 7.66
N PRO A 24 -9.91 -8.73 6.33
CA PRO A 24 -10.74 -9.78 5.78
C PRO A 24 -10.05 -11.14 5.88
N LYS A 25 -10.83 -12.22 5.78
CA LYS A 25 -10.28 -13.56 5.59
C LYS A 25 -9.74 -13.71 4.17
N TYR A 26 -8.43 -13.58 4.00
CA TYR A 26 -7.77 -13.77 2.71
C TYR A 26 -7.90 -15.21 2.20
N ALA A 27 -8.06 -15.37 0.89
CA ALA A 27 -8.22 -16.67 0.25
C ALA A 27 -6.90 -17.43 0.02
N ARG A 28 -5.77 -16.73 0.16
CA ARG A 28 -4.40 -17.24 -0.01
C ARG A 28 -3.47 -16.45 0.91
N ASP A 29 -2.32 -17.05 1.22
CA ASP A 29 -1.36 -16.47 2.15
C ASP A 29 -0.40 -15.47 1.48
N ASP A 30 -0.19 -15.58 0.16
CA ASP A 30 0.76 -14.75 -0.57
C ASP A 30 0.32 -14.45 -2.02
N ILE A 31 1.07 -13.55 -2.66
CA ILE A 31 0.92 -13.22 -4.08
C ILE A 31 2.22 -13.45 -4.85
N PRO A 32 2.16 -13.77 -6.16
CA PRO A 32 3.36 -13.96 -6.95
C PRO A 32 4.24 -12.70 -6.99
N LYS A 33 5.55 -12.90 -6.88
CA LYS A 33 6.53 -11.82 -7.06
C LYS A 33 6.74 -11.54 -8.54
N LEU A 34 6.52 -10.29 -8.95
CA LEU A 34 6.84 -9.80 -10.29
C LEU A 34 8.26 -9.21 -10.31
N SER A 35 8.92 -9.25 -11.47
CA SER A 35 10.27 -8.72 -11.64
C SER A 35 10.32 -7.41 -12.46
N ARG A 36 9.51 -7.31 -13.52
CA ARG A 36 9.42 -6.15 -14.43
C ARG A 36 8.06 -6.09 -15.12
N TYR A 37 7.72 -4.92 -15.67
CA TYR A 37 6.64 -4.78 -16.63
C TYR A 37 7.07 -5.28 -18.04
N PRO A 38 6.13 -5.67 -18.92
CA PRO A 38 6.45 -6.24 -20.24
C PRO A 38 7.26 -5.34 -21.18
N ASP A 39 7.16 -4.02 -21.01
CA ASP A 39 7.90 -3.00 -21.76
C ASP A 39 9.33 -2.77 -21.23
N GLY A 40 9.73 -3.49 -20.17
CA GLY A 40 11.03 -3.39 -19.53
C GLY A 40 11.09 -2.41 -18.35
N GLN A 41 10.02 -1.66 -18.07
CA GLN A 41 9.95 -0.75 -16.93
C GLN A 41 10.14 -1.52 -15.61
N THR A 42 10.93 -0.96 -14.69
CA THR A 42 11.10 -1.50 -13.34
C THR A 42 9.85 -1.30 -12.49
N LEU A 43 9.63 -2.18 -11.51
CA LEU A 43 8.58 -1.97 -10.51
C LEU A 43 8.88 -0.74 -9.63
N PRO A 44 7.88 -0.21 -8.88
CA PRO A 44 8.11 0.83 -7.89
C PRO A 44 9.22 0.46 -6.89
N THR A 45 10.13 1.40 -6.61
CA THR A 45 11.28 1.20 -5.71
C THR A 45 11.29 2.21 -4.55
N PRO A 46 10.29 2.18 -3.64
CA PRO A 46 10.39 2.94 -2.40
C PRO A 46 11.55 2.40 -1.55
N SER A 47 12.04 3.20 -0.59
CA SER A 47 13.11 2.76 0.30
C SER A 47 12.70 1.60 1.20
N ALA A 48 11.41 1.54 1.55
CA ALA A 48 10.78 0.47 2.31
C ALA A 48 9.27 0.47 2.01
N ILE A 49 8.63 -0.63 2.37
CA ILE A 49 7.18 -0.75 2.53
C ILE A 49 6.93 -1.26 3.95
N ASP A 50 5.77 -0.95 4.50
CA ASP A 50 5.30 -1.27 5.85
C ASP A 50 4.07 -2.19 5.86
N PHE A 51 3.74 -2.76 4.69
CA PHE A 51 2.69 -3.75 4.52
C PHE A 51 3.23 -5.07 3.98
N THR A 52 2.43 -6.13 4.13
CA THR A 52 2.71 -7.45 3.54
C THR A 52 2.04 -7.56 2.16
N PRO A 53 2.77 -7.88 1.07
CA PRO A 53 2.17 -8.07 -0.25
C PRO A 53 1.07 -9.13 -0.24
N GLY A 54 -0.16 -8.71 -0.54
CA GLY A 54 -1.37 -9.55 -0.44
C GLY A 54 -2.44 -8.98 0.48
N GLU A 55 -2.07 -8.05 1.37
CA GLU A 55 -3.01 -7.33 2.24
C GLU A 55 -3.93 -6.38 1.46
N LEU A 56 -5.13 -6.12 2.01
CA LEU A 56 -6.07 -5.13 1.48
C LEU A 56 -5.65 -3.72 1.92
N LEU A 57 -5.07 -2.94 1.00
CA LEU A 57 -4.52 -1.62 1.34
C LEU A 57 -5.44 -0.43 1.02
N GLY A 58 -6.45 -0.61 0.16
CA GLY A 58 -7.21 0.52 -0.37
C GLY A 58 -8.45 0.92 0.44
N CYS A 59 -8.73 0.25 1.56
CA CYS A 59 -9.80 0.65 2.48
C CYS A 59 -9.27 1.60 3.56
N VAL A 60 -10.17 2.26 4.30
CA VAL A 60 -9.80 3.19 5.37
C VAL A 60 -8.81 2.56 6.37
N SER A 61 -9.06 1.33 6.83
CA SER A 61 -8.15 0.62 7.75
C SER A 61 -6.88 0.07 7.07
N GLY A 62 -6.81 0.11 5.74
CA GLY A 62 -5.64 -0.34 4.97
C GLY A 62 -4.61 0.76 4.68
N GLU A 63 -5.00 2.04 4.76
CA GLU A 63 -4.14 3.24 4.75
C GLU A 63 -3.18 3.44 3.56
N LEU A 64 -3.19 2.51 2.58
CA LEU A 64 -2.18 2.32 1.53
C LEU A 64 -0.82 1.77 2.02
N GLY A 65 -0.78 1.21 3.23
CA GLY A 65 0.46 1.08 4.01
C GLY A 65 0.79 2.43 4.63
#